data_AF-A0A0F8NJ45-F1
#
_entry.id   AF-A0A0F8NJ45-F1
#
_cell.length_a   1.000
_cell.length_b   1.000
_cell.length_c   1.000
_cell.angle_alpha   90.00
_cell.angle_beta   90.00
_cell.angle_gamma   90.00
#
_symmetry.space_group_name_H-M   'P 1'
#
loop_
_entity.id
_entity.type
_entity.pdbx_description
1 polymer ?
#
loop_
_entity_poly.entity_id
_entity_poly.type
_entity_poly.pdbx_seq_one_letter_code
_entity_poly.pdbx_strand_id
1 'polypeptide(L)' 'MTIWFPFSATILKEENAYVSICPEADVICKGGTVEEAVANLKKEVEKFLGEELPQGFSKIVYY' A
#
# COMPACT_ATOMS: atom_id res chain seq x y z
N MET A 1 -14.97 16.16 -8.79
CA MET A 1 -13.54 16.36 -9.12
C MET A 1 -12.79 15.43 -8.19
N THR A 2 -12.54 14.20 -8.63
CA THR A 2 -11.84 13.21 -7.81
C THR A 2 -10.36 13.48 -7.94
N ILE A 3 -9.73 13.90 -6.85
CA ILE A 3 -8.29 14.07 -6.77
C ILE A 3 -7.64 12.68 -6.84
N TRP A 4 -7.29 12.26 -8.06
CA TRP A 4 -6.47 11.07 -8.32
C TRP A 4 -4.99 11.43 -8.11
N PHE A 5 -4.54 11.55 -6.86
CA PHE A 5 -3.12 11.28 -6.64
C PHE A 5 -2.94 9.76 -6.79
N PRO A 6 -2.16 9.29 -7.79
CA PRO A 6 -1.95 7.87 -7.95
C PRO A 6 -1.09 7.36 -6.79
N PHE A 7 -1.71 6.63 -5.86
CA PHE A 7 -0.97 5.95 -4.79
C PHE A 7 -0.19 4.78 -5.38
N SER A 8 1.06 4.64 -4.96
CA SER A 8 1.90 3.51 -5.32
C SER A 8 2.18 2.64 -4.09
N ALA A 9 2.39 1.35 -4.33
CA ALA A 9 2.85 0.42 -3.31
C ALA A 9 4.19 -0.17 -3.73
N THR A 10 5.17 -0.07 -2.83
CA THR A 10 6.47 -0.72 -2.97
C THR A 10 6.52 -1.91 -2.03
N ILE A 11 6.74 -3.10 -2.58
CA ILE A 11 6.84 -4.36 -1.83
C ILE A 11 8.30 -4.78 -1.79
N LEU A 12 8.82 -4.98 -0.59
CA LEU A 12 10.17 -5.45 -0.31
C LEU A 12 10.08 -6.81 0.36
N LYS A 13 10.81 -7.80 -0.15
CA LYS A 13 10.92 -9.10 0.52
C LYS A 13 12.00 -9.05 1.61
N GLU A 14 11.60 -9.29 2.86
CA GLU A 14 12.49 -9.60 3.98
C GLU A 14 12.54 -11.12 4.22
N GLU A 15 13.45 -11.59 5.08
CA GLU A 15 13.75 -13.02 5.31
C GLU A 15 12.51 -13.92 5.44
N ASN A 16 11.49 -13.48 6.19
CA ASN A 16 10.27 -14.26 6.44
C ASN A 16 8.97 -13.46 6.23
N ALA A 17 9.04 -12.30 5.59
CA ALA A 17 7.89 -11.39 5.48
C ALA A 17 8.03 -10.43 4.31
N TYR A 18 6.93 -9.75 3.98
CA TYR A 18 6.87 -8.71 2.97
C TYR A 18 6.58 -7.38 3.64
N VAL A 19 7.42 -6.38 3.36
CA VAL A 19 7.20 -4.99 3.75
C VAL A 19 6.58 -4.27 2.56
N SER A 20 5.54 -3.50 2.82
CA SER A 20 4.79 -2.73 1.84
C SER A 20 4.81 -1.26 2.24
N ILE A 21 5.10 -0.38 1.29
CA ILE A 21 5.31 1.04 1.53
C ILE A 21 4.49 1.85 0.54
N CYS A 22 3.72 2.82 1.03
CA CYS A 22 3.05 3.83 0.23
C CYS A 22 3.71 5.19 0.49
N PRO A 23 4.62 5.64 -0.38
CA PRO A 23 5.38 6.88 -0.15
C PRO A 23 4.49 8.13 -0.20
N GLU A 24 3.35 8.09 -0.91
CA GLU A 24 2.45 9.24 -1.01
C GLU A 24 1.64 9.49 0.26
N ALA A 25 1.40 8.44 1.05
CA ALA A 25 0.69 8.52 2.33
C ALA A 25 1.62 8.43 3.55
N ASP A 26 2.93 8.23 3.33
CA ASP A 26 3.93 7.93 4.36
C ASP A 26 3.52 6.75 5.26
N VAL A 27 2.92 5.71 4.65
CA VAL A 27 2.44 4.51 5.33
C VAL A 27 3.34 3.32 5.03
N ILE A 28 3.65 2.54 6.07
CA ILE A 28 4.41 1.30 5.98
C ILE A 28 3.62 0.18 6.66
N CYS A 29 3.53 -0.97 6.02
CA CYS A 29 2.86 -2.17 6.54
C CYS A 29 3.71 -3.42 6.29
N LYS A 30 3.52 -4.44 7.11
CA LYS A 30 4.17 -5.74 6.99
C LYS A 30 3.13 -6.85 6.89
N GLY A 31 3.44 -7.92 6.17
CA GLY A 31 2.61 -9.11 6.08
C GLY A 31 3.45 -10.37 5.87
N GLY A 32 2.90 -11.53 6.24
CA GLY A 32 3.52 -12.83 5.96
C GLY A 32 3.50 -13.19 4.47
N THR A 33 2.57 -12.60 3.72
CA THR A 33 2.47 -12.73 2.26
C THR A 33 2.40 -11.36 1.61
N VAL A 34 2.65 -11.31 0.30
CA VAL A 34 2.48 -10.09 -0.51
C VAL A 34 1.05 -9.57 -0.39
N GLU A 35 0.06 -10.44 -0.52
CA GLU A 35 -1.36 -10.09 -0.48
C GLU A 35 -1.73 -9.48 0.88
N GLU A 36 -1.23 -10.06 1.97
CA GLU A 36 -1.46 -9.54 3.32
C GLU A 36 -0.79 -8.18 3.53
N ALA A 37 0.46 -8.01 3.08
CA ALA A 37 1.17 -6.74 3.17
C ALA A 37 0.42 -5.63 2.40
N VAL A 38 0.03 -5.91 1.15
CA VAL A 38 -0.74 -4.97 0.31
C VAL A 38 -2.11 -4.65 0.91
N ALA A 39 -2.83 -5.65 1.44
CA ALA A 39 -4.13 -5.44 2.07
C ALA A 39 -4.04 -4.58 3.33
N ASN A 40 -3.01 -4.80 4.15
CA ASN A 40 -2.73 -3.99 5.33
C ASN A 40 -2.39 -2.55 4.93
N LEU A 41 -1.51 -2.38 3.94
CA LEU A 41 -1.15 -1.07 3.41
C LEU A 41 -2.37 -0.33 2.88
N LYS A 42 -3.22 -1.00 2.09
CA LYS A 42 -4.44 -0.40 1.55
C LYS A 42 -5.33 0.15 2.67
N LYS A 43 -5.61 -0.66 3.70
CA LYS A 43 -6.48 -0.24 4.83
C LYS A 43 -5.94 0.98 5.57
N GLU A 44 -4.63 1.02 5.84
CA GLU A 44 -4.03 2.16 6.53
C GLU A 44 -4.00 3.41 5.64
N VAL A 45 -3.79 3.27 4.33
CA VAL A 45 -3.92 4.38 3.38
C VAL A 45 -5.37 4.88 3.30
N GLU A 46 -6.36 4.00 3.23
CA GLU A 46 -7.79 4.37 3.25
C GLU A 46 -8.16 5.11 4.53
N LYS A 47 -7.62 4.67 5.67
CA LYS A 47 -7.77 5.35 6.96
C LYS A 47 -7.08 6.71 6.99
N PHE A 48 -5.90 6.85 6.38
CA PHE A 48 -5.20 8.13 6.23
C PHE A 48 -6.02 9.12 5.38
N LEU A 49 -6.65 8.63 4.31
CA LEU A 49 -7.47 9.45 3.41
C LEU A 49 -8.87 9.75 3.99
N GLY A 50 -9.36 8.89 4.88
CA GLY A 50 -10.75 8.95 5.35
C GLY A 50 -11.77 8.54 4.27
N GLU A 51 -11.30 7.95 3.17
CA GLU A 51 -12.09 7.45 2.06
C GLU A 51 -11.49 6.14 1.53
N GLU A 52 -12.33 5.31 0.90
CA GLU A 52 -11.87 4.08 0.25
C GLU A 52 -11.05 4.38 -1.00
N LEU A 53 -10.09 3.52 -1.32
CA LEU A 53 -9.31 3.59 -2.55
C LEU A 53 -10.08 2.86 -3.66
N PRO A 54 -10.84 3.56 -4.53
CA PRO A 54 -11.77 2.91 -5.45
C PRO A 54 -11.05 2.08 -6.52
N GLN A 55 -9.83 2.47 -6.88
CA GLN A 55 -9.01 1.79 -7.90
C GLN A 55 -7.78 1.07 -7.32
N GLY A 56 -7.62 1.06 -5.99
CA GLY A 56 -6.43 0.52 -5.35
C GLY A 56 -5.16 1.30 -5.70
N PHE A 57 -4.00 0.64 -5.57
CA PHE A 57 -2.70 1.21 -5.93
C PHE A 57 -2.54 1.25 -7.44
N SER A 58 -2.25 2.43 -7.99
CA SER A 58 -2.04 2.62 -9.43
C SER A 58 -0.76 1.94 -9.95
N LYS A 59 0.19 1.67 -9.05
CA LYS A 59 1.44 0.97 -9.37
C LYS A 59 1.87 0.15 -8.17
N ILE A 60 2.24 -1.11 -8.42
CA ILE A 60 2.87 -1.97 -7.43
C ILE A 60 4.24 -2.39 -7.95
N VAL A 61 5.30 -2.08 -7.19
CA VAL A 61 6.68 -2.41 -7.54
C VAL A 61 7.20 -3.43 -6.53
N TYR A 62 7.86 -4.48 -7.02
CA TYR A 62 8.45 -5.54 -6.20
C TYR A 62 9.98 -5.43 -6.23
N TYR A 63 10.59 -5.49 -5.05
CA TYR A 63 12.04 -5.52 -4.83
C TYR A 63 12.43 -6.79 -4.05
#